data_AF-A0A3A8IPB2-F1
#
_entry.id   AF-A0A3A8IPB2-F1
#
_cell.length_a   1.000
_cell.length_b   1.000
_cell.length_c   1.000
_cell.angle_alpha   90.00
_cell.angle_beta   90.00
_cell.angle_gamma   90.00
#
_symmetry.space_group_name_H-M   'P 1'
#
loop_
_entity.id
_entity.type
_entity.pdbx_description
1 polymer ?
#
loop_
_entity_poly.entity_id
_entity_poly.type
_entity_poly.pdbx_seq_one_letter_code
_entity_poly.pdbx_strand_id
1 'polypeptide(L)'
;MFVVEDLFEIAQRGLIIAPGVDLGARAQVELLVELRRPDGGVLRATARAQVPFGSGRGQPRHMLCFKALSKRDIPLGTEVWLLGEAGAEDAP
;
A
#
# COMPACT_ATOMS: atom_id res chain seq x y z
N MET A 1 -10.66 -0.38 3.97
CA MET A 1 -9.68 0.07 4.98
C MET A 1 -9.08 -1.16 5.64
N PHE A 2 -7.80 -1.10 5.98
CA PHE A 2 -7.12 -2.10 6.81
C PHE A 2 -6.08 -1.40 7.71
N VAL A 3 -5.52 -2.12 8.67
CA VAL A 3 -4.55 -1.58 9.64
C VAL A 3 -3.17 -2.17 9.36
N VAL A 4 -2.12 -1.37 9.47
CA VAL A 4 -0.74 -1.82 9.33
C VAL A 4 -0.34 -2.68 10.53
N GLU A 5 -0.02 -3.94 10.25
CA GLU A 5 0.39 -4.95 11.22
C GLU A 5 1.90 -5.20 11.19
N ASP A 6 2.55 -5.02 10.03
CA ASP A 6 4.00 -5.18 9.88
C ASP A 6 4.59 -4.31 8.76
N LEU A 7 5.89 -4.08 8.81
CA LEU A 7 6.65 -3.13 7.99
C LEU A 7 8.01 -3.71 7.58
N PHE A 8 8.22 -3.86 6.28
CA PHE A 8 9.47 -4.36 5.70
C PHE A 8 10.09 -3.28 4.83
N GLU A 9 11.29 -2.85 5.17
CA GLU A 9 12.06 -1.95 4.29
C GLU A 9 12.94 -2.80 3.40
N ILE A 10 12.76 -2.67 2.08
CA ILE A 10 13.58 -3.38 1.10
C ILE A 10 14.42 -2.34 0.37
N ALA A 11 15.74 -2.49 0.48
CA ALA A 11 16.70 -1.66 -0.24
C ALA A 11 16.32 -1.55 -1.72
N GLN A 12 16.32 -0.32 -2.26
CA GLN A 12 15.96 0.01 -3.64
C GLN A 12 14.48 -0.21 -4.03
N ARG A 13 13.64 -0.80 -3.17
CA ARG A 13 12.21 -1.00 -3.44
C ARG A 13 11.32 -0.05 -2.66
N GLY A 14 11.73 0.28 -1.42
CA GLY A 14 11.00 1.15 -0.51
C GLY A 14 10.39 0.39 0.67
N LEU A 15 9.47 1.05 1.36
CA LEU A 15 8.76 0.48 2.50
C LEU A 15 7.58 -0.36 2.02
N ILE A 16 7.47 -1.59 2.48
CA ILE A 16 6.36 -2.50 2.25
C ILE A 16 5.58 -2.66 3.55
N ILE A 17 4.25 -2.66 3.45
CA ILE A 17 3.36 -2.85 4.60
C ILE A 17 2.58 -4.17 4.49
N ALA A 18 2.23 -4.74 5.64
CA ALA A 18 1.29 -5.86 5.77
C ALA A 18 0.07 -5.45 6.62
N PRO A 19 -1.10 -6.07 6.41
CA PRO A 19 -1.39 -7.15 5.48
C PRO A 19 -1.42 -6.68 4.01
N GLY A 20 -1.28 -7.64 3.09
CA GLY A 20 -1.57 -7.40 1.67
C GLY A 20 -3.08 -7.34 1.41
N VAL A 21 -3.47 -6.66 0.34
CA VAL A 21 -4.88 -6.44 -0.06
C VAL A 21 -5.26 -7.22 -1.31
N ASP A 22 -6.54 -7.60 -1.41
CA ASP A 22 -7.09 -8.16 -2.64
C ASP A 22 -7.57 -7.02 -3.57
N LEU A 23 -6.97 -6.91 -4.74
CA LEU A 23 -7.34 -5.95 -5.79
C LEU A 23 -7.82 -6.65 -7.07
N GLY A 24 -8.20 -7.92 -6.94
CA GLY A 24 -8.63 -8.78 -8.04
C GLY A 24 -7.47 -9.27 -8.90
N ALA A 25 -7.72 -9.40 -10.20
CA ALA A 25 -6.76 -9.96 -11.16
C ALA A 25 -5.65 -9.00 -11.61
N ARG A 26 -5.54 -7.81 -11.01
CA ARG A 26 -4.46 -6.87 -11.33
C ARG A 26 -3.13 -7.51 -10.94
N ALA A 27 -2.10 -7.38 -11.78
CA ALA A 27 -0.75 -7.80 -11.41
C ALA A 27 -0.03 -6.71 -10.60
N GLN A 28 -0.31 -5.46 -10.97
CA GLN A 28 0.25 -4.25 -10.39
C GLN A 28 -0.67 -3.06 -10.65
N VAL A 29 -0.78 -2.15 -9.69
CA VAL A 29 -1.50 -0.86 -9.82
C VAL A 29 -0.91 0.17 -8.87
N GLU A 30 -0.86 1.44 -9.28
CA GLU A 30 -0.57 2.55 -8.37
C GLU A 30 -1.86 3.03 -7.73
N LEU A 31 -1.89 3.13 -6.40
CA LEU A 31 -3.06 3.53 -5.63
C LEU A 31 -2.80 4.84 -4.92
N LEU A 32 -3.78 5.75 -4.95
CA LEU A 32 -3.83 6.85 -4.01
C LEU A 32 -4.37 6.31 -2.67
N VAL A 33 -3.65 6.57 -1.59
CA VAL A 33 -4.04 6.15 -0.25
C VAL A 33 -4.02 7.30 0.74
N GLU A 34 -4.88 7.20 1.75
CA GLU A 34 -4.83 8.02 2.95
C GLU A 34 -4.38 7.15 4.12
N LEU A 35 -3.34 7.61 4.80
CA LEU A 35 -2.71 6.98 5.95
C LEU A 35 -3.12 7.77 7.19
N ARG A 36 -3.84 7.13 8.11
CA ARG A 36 -4.23 7.73 9.39
C ARG A 36 -3.42 7.09 10.50
N ARG A 37 -2.48 7.85 11.03
CA ARG A 37 -1.56 7.41 12.07
C ARG A 37 -2.28 7.32 13.42
N PRO A 38 -1.82 6.46 14.34
CA PRO A 38 -2.41 6.33 15.68
C PRO A 38 -2.36 7.61 16.53
N ASP A 39 -1.43 8.52 16.22
CA ASP A 39 -1.30 9.83 16.86
C ASP A 39 -2.33 10.86 16.33
N GLY A 40 -3.21 10.44 15.40
CA GLY A 40 -4.21 11.29 14.76
C GLY A 40 -3.71 12.00 13.50
N GLY A 41 -2.43 11.85 13.14
CA GLY A 41 -1.87 12.43 11.92
C GLY A 41 -2.44 11.79 10.65
N VAL A 42 -2.68 12.59 9.62
CA VAL A 42 -3.17 12.10 8.32
C VAL A 42 -2.20 12.49 7.21
N LEU A 43 -1.86 11.53 6.35
CA LEU A 43 -0.99 11.72 5.20
C LEU A 43 -1.60 11.07 3.96
N ARG A 44 -1.56 11.76 2.81
CA ARG A 44 -1.86 11.15 1.51
C ARG A 44 -0.58 10.74 0.81
N ALA A 45 -0.60 9.58 0.19
CA ALA A 45 0.55 9.04 -0.54
C ALA A 45 0.11 8.15 -1.71
N THR A 46 1.02 7.94 -2.64
CA THR A 46 0.87 6.93 -3.68
C THR A 46 1.58 5.64 -3.24
N ALA A 47 0.87 4.52 -3.36
CA ALA A 47 1.39 3.19 -3.07
C ALA A 47 1.38 2.34 -4.34
N ARG A 48 2.49 1.68 -4.64
CA ARG A 48 2.52 0.63 -5.65
C ARG A 48 2.01 -0.67 -5.06
N ALA A 49 0.84 -1.11 -5.48
CA ALA A 49 0.31 -2.43 -5.16
C ALA A 49 0.84 -3.45 -6.17
N GLN A 50 1.40 -4.56 -5.69
CA GLN A 50 1.97 -5.60 -6.57
C GLN A 50 1.85 -6.97 -5.92
N VAL A 51 1.60 -7.99 -6.73
CA VAL A 51 1.61 -9.38 -6.28
C VAL A 51 3.06 -9.86 -6.19
N PRO A 52 3.55 -10.35 -5.04
CA PRO A 52 4.90 -10.89 -4.95
C PRO A 52 5.05 -12.17 -5.80
N PHE A 53 6.18 -12.31 -6.48
CA PHE A 53 6.53 -13.50 -7.26
C PHE A 53 6.50 -14.74 -6.34
N GLY A 54 5.85 -15.82 -6.79
CA GLY A 54 5.71 -17.05 -6.03
C GLY A 54 4.48 -17.14 -5.13
N SER A 55 3.57 -16.15 -5.18
CA SER A 55 2.22 -16.29 -4.63
C SER A 55 1.55 -17.50 -5.31
N GLY A 56 1.36 -18.60 -4.58
CA GLY A 56 0.86 -19.88 -5.11
C GLY A 56 -0.60 -19.81 -5.62
N ARG A 57 -1.27 -20.98 -5.75
CA ARG A 57 -2.67 -21.10 -6.25
C ARG A 57 -3.76 -20.46 -5.34
N GLY A 58 -3.42 -19.49 -4.51
CA GLY A 58 -4.36 -18.73 -3.68
C GLY A 58 -4.79 -17.42 -4.34
N GLN A 59 -5.73 -16.69 -3.71
CA GLN A 59 -6.08 -15.34 -4.15
C GLN A 59 -4.86 -14.41 -4.07
N PRO A 60 -4.54 -13.66 -5.13
CA PRO A 60 -3.37 -12.80 -5.16
C PRO A 60 -3.51 -11.67 -4.13
N ARG A 61 -2.65 -11.69 -3.09
CA ARG A 61 -2.53 -10.57 -2.17
C ARG A 61 -1.48 -9.59 -2.66
N HIS A 62 -1.91 -8.36 -2.88
CA HIS A 62 -1.07 -7.26 -3.29
C HIS A 62 -0.40 -6.66 -2.07
N MET A 63 0.92 -6.64 -2.08
CA MET A 63 1.69 -5.90 -1.08
C MET A 63 1.74 -4.43 -1.52
N LEU A 64 1.41 -3.51 -0.61
CA LEU A 64 1.56 -2.08 -0.88
C LEU A 64 3.00 -1.65 -0.58
N CYS A 65 3.60 -0.94 -1.54
CA CYS A 65 4.97 -0.47 -1.47
C CYS A 65 5.04 1.04 -1.66
N PHE A 66 5.69 1.72 -0.72
CA PHE A 66 5.87 3.17 -0.68
C PHE A 66 7.34 3.51 -0.92
N LYS A 67 7.66 4.15 -2.04
CA LYS A 67 9.04 4.53 -2.36
C LYS A 67 9.53 5.75 -1.58
N ALA A 68 8.63 6.67 -1.25
CA ALA A 68 8.96 7.95 -0.64
C ALA A 68 8.75 7.98 0.89
N LEU A 69 8.22 6.90 1.48
CA LEU A 69 7.90 6.84 2.91
C LEU A 69 8.84 5.90 3.64
N SER A 70 9.08 6.22 4.91
CA SER A 70 9.88 5.43 5.84
C SER A 70 9.01 4.83 6.96
N LYS A 71 9.59 3.94 7.76
CA LYS A 71 8.90 3.36 8.94
C LYS A 71 8.39 4.42 9.93
N ARG A 72 9.01 5.61 9.95
CA ARG A 72 8.56 6.73 10.81
C ARG A 72 7.27 7.35 10.31
N ASP A 73 7.01 7.26 9.01
CA ASP A 73 5.83 7.85 8.39
C ASP A 73 4.58 6.98 8.52
N ILE A 74 4.79 5.68 8.73
CA ILE A 74 3.75 4.66 8.82
C ILE A 74 4.03 3.79 10.05
N PRO A 75 3.81 4.29 11.28
CA PRO A 75 3.90 3.46 12.48
C PRO A 75 2.89 2.30 12.43
N LEU A 76 3.16 1.23 13.18
CA LEU A 76 2.20 0.14 13.38
C LEU A 76 0.88 0.70 13.94
N GLY A 77 -0.23 0.11 13.52
CA GLY A 77 -1.57 0.63 13.85
C GLY A 77 -2.06 1.75 12.93
N THR A 78 -1.26 2.21 11.96
CA THR A 78 -1.73 3.15 10.94
C THR A 78 -2.88 2.53 10.14
N GLU A 79 -3.98 3.24 10.00
CA GLU A 79 -5.08 2.85 9.12
C GLU A 79 -4.77 3.26 7.68
N VAL A 80 -5.02 2.35 6.75
CA VAL A 80 -4.81 2.55 5.32
C VAL A 80 -6.15 2.55 4.60
N TRP A 81 -6.44 3.66 3.95
CA TRP A 81 -7.65 3.89 3.17
C TRP A 81 -7.27 3.96 1.68
N LEU A 82 -7.80 3.04 0.88
CA LEU A 82 -7.60 3.04 -0.57
C LEU A 82 -8.59 4.02 -1.19
N LEU A 83 -8.09 5.07 -1.85
CA LEU A 83 -8.91 6.13 -2.44
C LEU A 83 -9.19 5.93 -3.93
N GLY A 84 -8.44 5.05 -4.60
CA GLY A 84 -8.58 4.76 -6.02
C GLY A 84 -7.22 4.58 -6.71
N GLU A 85 -7.25 4.39 -8.01
CA GLU A 85 -6.04 4.28 -8.84
C GLU A 85 -5.42 5.66 -9.02
N ALA A 86 -4.10 5.78 -8.81
CA ALA A 86 -3.38 7.02 -9.03
C ALA A 86 -3.26 7.25 -10.54
N GLY A 87 -3.91 8.31 -11.05
CA GLY A 87 -3.94 8.62 -12.48
C GLY A 87 -5.26 8.34 -13.20
N ALA A 88 -6.33 7.98 -12.48
CA ALA A 88 -7.69 8.17 -13.00
C ALA A 88 -8.07 9.67 -12.91
N GLU A 89 -7.31 10.51 -13.61
CA GLU A 89 -7.75 11.84 -13.97
C GLU A 89 -8.54 11.70 -15.27
N ASP A 90 -9.78 12.21 -15.23
CA ASP A 90 -10.76 12.30 -16.31
C ASP A 90 -10.07 12.53 -17.67
N ALA A 91 -10.11 11.53 -18.55
CA ALA A 91 -9.84 11.77 -19.97
C ALA A 91 -11.05 12.55 -20.52
N PRO A 92 -10.85 13.71 -21.17
CA PRO A 92 -11.94 14.53 -21.69
C PRO A 92 -12.78 13.81 -22.76
#